data_AF-A0A0G0RZH9-F1
#
_entry.id   AF-A0A0G0RZH9-F1
#
_cell.length_a   1.000
_cell.length_b   1.000
_cell.length_c   1.000
_cell.angle_alpha   90.00
_cell.angle_beta   90.00
_cell.angle_gamma   90.00
#
_symmetry.space_group_name_H-M   'P 1'
#
loop_
_entity.id
_entity.type
_entity.pdbx_description
1 polymer ?
#
loop_
_entity_poly.entity_id
_entity_poly.type
_entity_poly.pdbx_seq_one_letter_code
_entity_poly.pdbx_strand_id
1 'polypeptide(L)'
;MLIIEKSFSFQPFIDLQKPEININDIIQRIEEYIHEKTRKTIIDGQPVHVLNISGLADYHHNELANYLRSNRCDCNVESGEFGETPIKHCWIKINDLLIDLTIKQFENCPNCAPSYLRQFFDTHCYVSNNSESLIYKLYRKTDD
;
A
#
# COMPACT_ATOMS: atom_id res chain seq x y z
N MET A 1 13.46 -30.75 0.85
CA MET A 1 12.60 -29.65 0.37
C MET A 1 12.26 -28.82 1.61
N LEU A 2 12.79 -27.59 1.68
CA LEU A 2 12.64 -26.71 2.85
C LEU A 2 11.16 -26.40 3.08
N ILE A 3 10.63 -26.84 4.22
CA ILE A 3 9.41 -26.30 4.79
C ILE A 3 9.77 -24.89 5.24
N ILE A 4 9.30 -23.88 4.53
CA ILE A 4 9.28 -22.51 5.05
C ILE A 4 7.82 -22.27 5.39
N GLU A 5 7.51 -22.19 6.69
CA GLU A 5 6.42 -21.32 7.14
C GLU A 5 6.70 -19.96 6.50
N LYS A 6 6.14 -19.70 5.31
CA LYS A 6 6.27 -18.39 4.68
C LYS A 6 5.35 -17.47 5.48
N SER A 7 5.82 -17.03 6.64
CA SER A 7 5.58 -15.67 7.08
C SER A 7 5.89 -14.80 5.87
N PHE A 8 4.86 -14.23 5.25
CA PHE A 8 5.07 -13.24 4.21
C PHE A 8 5.87 -12.10 4.86
N SER A 9 7.15 -11.97 4.54
CA SER A 9 7.90 -10.78 4.91
C SER A 9 7.49 -9.69 3.92
N PHE A 10 6.59 -8.81 4.35
CA PHE A 10 6.27 -7.61 3.61
C PHE A 10 7.46 -6.67 3.75
N GLN A 11 8.11 -6.31 2.64
CA GLN A 11 9.06 -5.21 2.64
C GLN A 11 8.38 -4.01 2.00
N PRO A 12 7.83 -3.09 2.82
CA PRO A 12 7.39 -1.82 2.28
C PRO A 12 8.59 -1.08 1.69
N PHE A 13 8.39 -0.38 0.57
CA PHE A 13 9.36 0.59 0.09
C PHE A 13 9.19 1.87 0.92
N ILE A 14 10.28 2.35 1.53
CA ILE A 14 10.25 3.49 2.44
C ILE A 14 11.23 4.56 1.94
N ASP A 15 10.71 5.70 1.48
CA ASP A 15 11.51 6.86 1.08
C ASP A 15 11.23 8.04 2.03
N LEU A 16 12.12 8.24 3.01
CA LEU A 16 11.93 9.21 4.08
C LEU A 16 13.13 10.13 4.23
N GLN A 17 12.89 11.43 4.10
CA GLN A 17 13.95 12.45 4.20
C GLN A 17 14.07 13.06 5.62
N LYS A 18 12.98 13.08 6.40
CA LYS A 18 12.96 13.62 7.78
C LYS A 18 11.97 12.84 8.67
N PRO A 19 12.42 12.10 9.70
CA PRO A 19 11.52 11.37 10.57
C PRO A 19 11.06 12.24 11.74
N GLU A 20 9.99 13.03 11.56
CA GLU A 20 9.23 13.60 12.69
C GLU A 20 8.18 12.62 13.23
N ILE A 21 7.91 11.54 12.47
CA ILE A 21 6.91 10.52 12.77
C ILE A 21 7.63 9.19 13.06
N ASN A 22 7.19 8.47 14.10
CA ASN A 22 7.75 7.15 14.40
C ASN A 22 7.27 6.11 13.37
N ILE A 23 8.09 5.93 12.33
CA ILE A 23 7.79 5.08 11.18
C ILE A 23 7.69 3.60 11.56
N ASN A 24 8.47 3.16 12.55
CA ASN A 24 8.40 1.78 13.01
C ASN A 24 7.02 1.45 13.55
N ASP A 25 6.39 2.38 14.27
CA ASP A 25 5.04 2.19 14.78
C ASP A 25 4.00 2.17 13.65
N ILE A 26 4.22 2.91 12.56
CA ILE A 26 3.33 2.89 11.38
C ILE A 26 3.47 1.57 10.65
N ILE A 27 4.69 1.12 10.38
CA ILE A 27 4.97 -0.16 9.72
C ILE A 27 4.36 -1.30 10.53
N GLN A 28 4.64 -1.34 11.84
CA GLN A 28 4.10 -2.36 12.72
C GLN A 28 2.57 -2.41 12.66
N ARG A 29 1.89 -1.27 12.66
CA ARG A 29 0.42 -1.21 12.55
C ARG A 29 -0.11 -1.68 11.20
N ILE A 30 0.59 -1.35 10.11
CA ILE A 30 0.23 -1.86 8.78
C ILE A 30 0.38 -3.38 8.75
N GLU A 31 1.44 -3.92 9.34
CA GLU A 31 1.66 -5.36 9.46
C GLU A 31 0.59 -6.05 10.32
N GLU A 32 0.25 -5.47 11.48
CA GLU A 32 -0.83 -5.94 12.36
C GLU A 32 -2.17 -5.96 11.60
N TYR A 33 -2.51 -4.88 10.91
CA TYR A 33 -3.70 -4.80 10.08
C TYR A 33 -3.75 -5.89 8.99
N ILE A 34 -2.65 -6.07 8.25
CA ILE A 34 -2.57 -7.11 7.21
C ILE A 34 -2.74 -8.48 7.86
N HIS A 35 -2.06 -8.76 8.97
CA HIS A 35 -2.14 -10.03 9.68
C HIS A 35 -3.58 -10.34 10.10
N GLU A 36 -4.26 -9.40 10.77
CA GLU A 36 -5.65 -9.55 11.24
C GLU A 36 -6.65 -9.80 10.11
N LYS A 37 -6.43 -9.18 8.94
CA LYS A 37 -7.35 -9.27 7.80
C LYS A 37 -7.01 -10.42 6.83
N THR A 38 -5.83 -11.01 6.92
CA THR A 38 -5.46 -12.17 6.09
C THR A 38 -6.30 -13.39 6.44
N ARG A 39 -6.65 -14.16 5.41
CA ARG A 39 -7.36 -15.44 5.56
C ARG A 39 -6.52 -16.58 5.04
N LYS A 40 -6.61 -17.74 5.69
CA LYS A 40 -6.02 -18.99 5.19
C LYS A 40 -6.74 -19.42 3.90
N THR A 41 -5.97 -19.71 2.87
CA THR A 41 -6.42 -20.25 1.58
C THR A 41 -5.39 -21.24 1.03
N ILE A 42 -5.63 -21.79 -0.15
CA ILE A 42 -4.71 -22.69 -0.85
C ILE A 42 -4.38 -22.09 -2.23
N ILE A 43 -3.09 -21.91 -2.51
CA ILE A 43 -2.57 -21.50 -3.82
C ILE A 43 -1.56 -22.56 -4.26
N ASP A 44 -1.71 -23.10 -5.47
CA ASP A 44 -0.87 -24.18 -6.02
C ASP A 44 -0.69 -25.38 -5.07
N GLY A 45 -1.77 -25.75 -4.38
CA GLY A 45 -1.80 -26.86 -3.42
C GLY A 45 -1.10 -26.58 -2.09
N GLN A 46 -0.63 -25.36 -1.86
CA GLN A 46 0.02 -24.94 -0.60
C GLN A 46 -0.90 -24.05 0.24
N PRO A 47 -1.02 -24.29 1.56
CA PRO A 47 -1.75 -23.41 2.45
C PRO A 47 -0.99 -22.08 2.62
N VAL A 48 -1.67 -20.97 2.39
CA VAL A 48 -1.11 -19.62 2.47
C VAL A 48 -2.10 -18.67 3.15
N HIS A 49 -1.59 -17.60 3.76
CA HIS A 49 -2.40 -16.49 4.26
C HIS A 49 -2.43 -15.37 3.23
N VAL A 50 -3.62 -14.93 2.83
CA VAL A 50 -3.76 -13.86 1.84
C VAL A 50 -4.70 -12.79 2.33
N LEU A 51 -4.35 -11.54 2.02
CA LEU A 51 -5.27 -10.41 2.08
C LEU A 51 -5.87 -10.25 0.68
N ASN A 52 -7.18 -10.48 0.53
CA ASN A 52 -7.82 -10.25 -0.77
C ASN A 52 -8.16 -8.77 -0.92
N ILE A 53 -7.37 -8.10 -1.74
CA ILE A 53 -7.50 -6.67 -2.01
C ILE A 53 -8.19 -6.36 -3.35
N SER A 54 -8.34 -7.35 -4.23
CA SER A 54 -8.97 -7.20 -5.54
C SER A 54 -10.44 -6.81 -5.41
N GLY A 55 -10.81 -5.63 -5.91
CA GLY A 55 -12.16 -5.08 -5.81
C GLY A 55 -12.56 -4.63 -4.40
N LEU A 56 -11.63 -4.68 -3.43
CA LEU A 56 -11.81 -4.27 -2.04
C LEU A 56 -10.78 -3.23 -1.59
N ALA A 57 -10.01 -2.67 -2.51
CA ALA A 57 -8.95 -1.70 -2.21
C ALA A 57 -9.47 -0.53 -1.36
N ASP A 58 -10.57 0.09 -1.78
CA ASP A 58 -11.17 1.22 -1.06
C ASP A 58 -11.64 0.84 0.34
N TYR A 59 -12.19 -0.36 0.51
CA TYR A 59 -12.56 -0.88 1.83
C TYR A 59 -11.31 -1.03 2.70
N HIS A 60 -10.24 -1.62 2.17
CA HIS A 60 -9.01 -1.83 2.92
C HIS A 60 -8.31 -0.50 3.29
N HIS A 61 -8.31 0.50 2.42
CA HIS A 61 -7.76 1.82 2.75
C HIS A 61 -8.55 2.52 3.83
N ASN A 62 -9.89 2.48 3.77
CA ASN A 62 -10.73 3.09 4.79
C ASN A 62 -10.56 2.40 6.15
N GLU A 63 -10.51 1.08 6.18
CA GLU A 63 -10.28 0.31 7.40
C GLU A 63 -8.89 0.59 8.00
N LEU A 64 -7.84 0.59 7.17
CA LEU A 64 -6.50 0.89 7.62
C LEU A 64 -6.37 2.34 8.09
N ALA A 65 -6.97 3.31 7.38
CA ALA A 65 -6.99 4.70 7.82
C ALA A 65 -7.70 4.84 9.18
N ASN A 66 -8.80 4.12 9.41
CA ASN A 66 -9.47 4.10 10.71
C ASN A 66 -8.61 3.46 11.81
N TYR A 67 -7.91 2.36 11.48
CA TYR A 67 -6.95 1.71 12.38
C TYR A 67 -5.84 2.69 12.80
N LEU A 68 -5.29 3.45 11.86
CA LEU A 68 -4.23 4.44 12.12
C LEU A 68 -4.76 5.69 12.86
N ARG A 69 -5.96 6.19 12.55
CA ARG A 69 -6.60 7.33 13.28
C ARG A 69 -6.84 7.03 14.75
N SER A 70 -7.22 5.81 15.09
CA SER A 70 -7.42 5.39 16.48
C SER A 70 -6.15 5.56 17.34
N ASN A 71 -5.00 5.74 16.71
CA ASN A 71 -3.68 5.96 17.30
C ASN A 71 -3.18 7.42 17.20
N ARG A 72 -4.09 8.40 17.04
CA ARG A 72 -3.80 9.85 16.98
C ARG A 72 -3.00 10.30 15.76
N CYS A 73 -2.97 9.52 14.69
CA CYS A 73 -2.48 9.97 13.40
C CYS A 73 -3.62 10.70 12.66
N ASP A 74 -3.39 11.93 12.17
CA ASP A 74 -4.32 12.60 11.27
C ASP A 74 -4.21 11.94 9.89
N CYS A 75 -5.08 10.96 9.66
CA CYS A 75 -5.07 10.16 8.43
C CYS A 75 -6.24 10.56 7.55
N ASN A 76 -6.02 10.68 6.25
CA ASN A 76 -7.07 10.87 5.27
C ASN A 76 -6.88 9.88 4.13
N VAL A 77 -7.98 9.28 3.67
CA VAL A 77 -7.97 8.53 2.42
C VAL A 77 -8.17 9.55 1.31
N GLU A 78 -7.21 9.63 0.40
CA GLU A 78 -7.29 10.50 -0.77
C GLU A 78 -7.45 9.65 -2.01
N SER A 79 -8.32 10.09 -2.90
CA SER A 79 -8.53 9.48 -4.21
C SER A 79 -7.81 10.30 -5.26
N GLY A 80 -7.38 9.62 -6.32
CA GLY A 80 -6.82 10.25 -7.49
C GLY A 80 -6.57 9.27 -8.60
N GLU A 81 -5.86 9.75 -9.60
CA GLU A 81 -5.50 8.98 -10.77
C GLU A 81 -3.98 9.03 -10.96
N PHE A 82 -3.41 7.95 -11.49
CA PHE A 82 -2.02 7.92 -11.90
C PHE A 82 -1.83 8.70 -13.21
N GLY A 83 -1.75 10.03 -13.11
CA GLY A 83 -1.41 10.95 -14.20
C GLY A 83 -2.20 10.71 -15.50
N GLU A 84 -1.50 10.34 -16.57
CA GLU A 84 -2.05 10.09 -17.92
C GLU A 84 -2.78 8.74 -18.06
N THR A 85 -2.77 7.91 -17.01
CA THR A 85 -3.41 6.60 -17.02
C THR A 85 -4.72 6.70 -16.23
N PRO A 86 -5.87 6.31 -16.79
CA PRO A 86 -7.17 6.38 -16.11
C PRO A 86 -7.34 5.25 -15.08
N ILE A 87 -6.30 4.99 -14.28
CA ILE A 87 -6.33 4.05 -13.17
C ILE A 87 -6.71 4.86 -11.94
N LYS A 88 -7.99 4.78 -11.59
CA LYS A 88 -8.49 5.27 -10.30
C LYS A 88 -7.78 4.54 -9.17
N HIS A 89 -7.42 5.31 -8.17
CA HIS A 89 -6.60 4.84 -7.08
C HIS A 89 -6.87 5.65 -5.81
N CYS A 90 -6.63 5.03 -4.66
CA CYS A 90 -6.83 5.61 -3.34
C CYS A 90 -5.59 5.34 -2.48
N TRP A 91 -5.08 6.35 -1.78
CA TRP A 91 -3.95 6.24 -0.86
C TRP A 91 -4.33 6.79 0.52
N ILE A 92 -3.53 6.44 1.54
CA ILE A 92 -3.68 6.99 2.88
C ILE A 92 -2.60 8.05 3.08
N LYS A 93 -3.03 9.28 3.32
CA LYS A 93 -2.15 10.39 3.67
C LYS A 93 -2.13 10.61 5.17
N ILE A 94 -0.94 10.75 5.77
CA ILE A 94 -0.74 11.06 7.19
C ILE A 94 0.26 12.22 7.29
N ASN A 95 -0.20 13.43 7.59
CA ASN A 95 0.62 14.65 7.44
C ASN A 95 1.25 14.71 6.03
N ASP A 96 2.58 14.66 5.95
CA ASP A 96 3.35 14.63 4.70
C ASP A 96 3.66 13.21 4.21
N LEU A 97 3.22 12.16 4.90
CA LEU A 97 3.39 10.76 4.48
C LEU A 97 2.27 10.31 3.54
N LEU A 98 2.62 9.50 2.54
CA LEU A 98 1.72 8.73 1.71
C LEU A 98 1.99 7.25 1.90
N ILE A 99 0.92 6.49 2.12
CA ILE A 99 0.92 5.04 2.28
C ILE A 99 0.01 4.44 1.21
N ASP A 100 0.55 3.57 0.35
CA ASP A 100 -0.18 2.88 -0.72
C ASP A 100 0.02 1.36 -0.64
N LEU A 101 -1.07 0.60 -0.44
CA LEU A 101 -1.11 -0.87 -0.44
C LEU A 101 -1.59 -1.49 -1.77
N THR A 102 -1.97 -0.68 -2.74
CA THR A 102 -2.52 -1.10 -4.04
C THR A 102 -1.47 -1.33 -5.11
N ILE A 103 -0.25 -0.84 -4.93
CA ILE A 103 0.80 -0.96 -5.96
C ILE A 103 0.96 -2.42 -6.42
N LYS A 104 0.83 -3.38 -5.49
CA LYS A 104 0.81 -4.81 -5.81
C LYS A 104 -0.43 -5.28 -6.58
N GLN A 105 -1.59 -4.66 -6.38
CA GLN A 105 -2.82 -4.97 -7.13
C GLN A 105 -2.67 -4.66 -8.61
N PHE A 106 -1.87 -3.62 -8.92
CA PHE A 106 -1.61 -3.20 -10.29
C PHE A 106 -0.51 -4.00 -10.99
N GLU A 107 0.14 -4.97 -10.31
CA GLU A 107 1.10 -5.90 -10.91
C GLU A 107 0.56 -6.58 -12.16
N ASN A 108 -0.75 -6.90 -12.16
CA ASN A 108 -1.44 -7.57 -13.27
C ASN A 108 -1.96 -6.59 -14.35
N CYS A 109 -1.73 -5.29 -14.20
CA CYS A 109 -2.03 -4.25 -15.19
C CYS A 109 -0.78 -3.66 -15.88
N PRO A 110 0.28 -4.44 -16.19
CA PRO A 110 1.58 -3.89 -16.61
C PRO A 110 1.50 -3.22 -17.98
N ASN A 111 0.63 -3.69 -18.87
CA ASN A 111 0.49 -3.16 -20.23
C ASN A 111 -0.17 -1.77 -20.26
N CYS A 112 -0.85 -1.37 -19.19
CA CYS A 112 -1.49 -0.06 -19.06
C CYS A 112 -0.62 0.94 -18.29
N ALA A 113 0.36 0.46 -17.53
CA ALA A 113 1.23 1.31 -16.73
C ALA A 113 2.55 1.63 -17.46
N PRO A 114 3.00 2.90 -17.43
CA PRO A 114 4.35 3.30 -17.84
C PRO A 114 5.45 2.42 -17.23
N SER A 115 6.56 2.24 -17.95
CA SER A 115 7.67 1.35 -17.53
C SER A 115 8.23 1.68 -16.15
N TYR A 116 8.29 2.96 -15.79
CA TYR A 116 8.75 3.42 -14.48
C TYR A 116 7.79 3.09 -13.34
N LEU A 117 6.50 2.83 -13.59
CA LEU A 117 5.55 2.40 -12.57
C LEU A 117 5.69 0.91 -12.25
N ARG A 118 6.06 0.12 -13.27
CA ARG A 118 6.23 -1.33 -13.15
C ARG A 118 7.28 -1.71 -12.10
N GLN A 119 8.29 -0.88 -11.89
CA GLN A 119 9.32 -1.12 -10.86
C GLN A 119 8.77 -1.10 -9.43
N PHE A 120 7.62 -0.46 -9.21
CA PHE A 120 7.01 -0.39 -7.88
C PHE A 120 6.10 -1.60 -7.61
N PHE A 121 5.57 -2.27 -8.64
CA PHE A 121 4.62 -3.40 -8.51
C PHE A 121 5.15 -4.62 -7.75
N ASP A 122 6.46 -4.77 -7.63
CA ASP A 122 7.08 -5.79 -6.79
C ASP A 122 6.91 -5.51 -5.28
N THR A 123 6.52 -4.28 -4.93
CA THR A 123 6.33 -3.85 -3.55
C THR A 123 4.88 -4.01 -3.11
N HIS A 124 4.67 -4.59 -1.92
CA HIS A 124 3.34 -4.79 -1.34
C HIS A 124 2.76 -3.53 -0.69
N CYS A 125 3.63 -2.59 -0.32
CA CYS A 125 3.28 -1.34 0.34
C CYS A 125 4.34 -0.29 0.02
N TYR A 126 3.94 0.93 -0.31
CA TYR A 126 4.85 2.05 -0.47
C TYR A 126 4.55 3.11 0.59
N VAL A 127 5.60 3.60 1.24
CA VAL A 127 5.54 4.67 2.24
C VAL A 127 6.56 5.74 1.88
N SER A 128 6.14 7.00 1.77
CA SER A 128 7.08 8.10 1.50
C SER A 128 6.61 9.41 2.10
N ASN A 129 7.53 10.24 2.57
CA ASN A 129 7.29 11.67 2.84
C ASN A 129 8.03 12.58 1.86
N ASN A 130 8.60 11.99 0.80
CA ASN A 130 9.31 12.72 -0.21
C ASN A 130 8.33 13.13 -1.32
N SER A 131 7.88 14.38 -1.28
CA SER A 131 7.03 14.97 -2.32
C SER A 131 7.70 14.98 -3.70
N GLU A 132 9.03 14.87 -3.77
CA GLU A 132 9.77 14.76 -5.02
C GLU A 132 9.86 13.32 -5.55
N SER A 133 9.43 12.33 -4.76
CA SER A 133 9.39 10.94 -5.20
C SER A 133 8.51 10.80 -6.44
N LEU A 134 8.91 9.86 -7.30
CA LEU A 134 8.21 9.65 -8.56
C LEU A 134 6.73 9.31 -8.33
N ILE A 135 6.40 8.57 -7.27
CA ILE A 135 5.01 8.22 -6.98
C ILE A 135 4.14 9.44 -6.64
N TYR A 136 4.65 10.38 -5.83
CA TYR A 136 3.94 11.62 -5.49
C TYR A 136 3.65 12.45 -6.73
N LYS A 137 4.60 12.50 -7.67
CA LYS A 137 4.44 13.21 -8.94
C LYS A 137 3.40 12.57 -9.86
N LEU A 138 3.07 11.31 -9.64
CA LEU A 138 2.09 10.58 -10.43
C LEU A 138 0.69 10.67 -9.86
N TYR A 139 0.56 10.82 -8.55
CA TYR A 139 -0.73 11.08 -7.95
C TYR A 139 -1.20 12.48 -8.32
N ARG A 140 -2.16 12.51 -9.24
CA ARG A 140 -2.99 13.69 -9.43
C ARG A 140 -4.22 13.50 -8.58
N LYS A 141 -4.36 14.34 -7.55
CA LYS A 141 -5.61 14.45 -6.81
C LYS A 141 -6.71 14.80 -7.81
N THR A 142 -7.77 14.02 -7.82
CA THR A 142 -9.01 14.43 -8.48
C THR A 142 -9.72 15.34 -7.50
N ASP A 143 -9.91 16.61 -7.85
CA ASP A 143 -10.83 17.45 -7.10
C ASP A 143 -12.24 16.86 -7.24
N ASP A 144 -12.93 16.68 -6.11
CA ASP A 144 -14.32 16.22 -6.05
C ASP A 144 -15.29 17.17 -6.78
#